data_AF-A0A077PP39-F1
#
_entry.id   AF-A0A077PP39-F1
#
_cell.length_a   1.000
_cell.length_b   1.000
_cell.length_c   1.000
_cell.angle_alpha   90.00
_cell.angle_beta   90.00
_cell.angle_gamma   90.00
#
_symmetry.space_group_name_H-M   'P 1'
#
loop_
_entity.id
_entity.type
_entity.pdbx_description
1 polymer ?
#
loop_
_entity_poly.entity_id
_entity_poly.type
_entity_poly.pdbx_seq_one_letter_code
_entity_poly.pdbx_strand_id
1 'polypeptide(L)'
;MKNISVSTNGSIIENSLMFGQFGWPEYEPNMTSNGHLISSDLRKILLEQCSISKTLPSEQWWKEKRKKNLPLHFLVRDYLNHPAIQFNSRTLFSSCVETLENIKFSINERREIDILLPVFCVISNWQKRHDITSLTMAEEVSLLHLAKISTYFEEHTGVRIRFKILSDATFYAGIFGDPMAAAEQYIKDLEEFTQVSKINEIVNILDISKIVSLLQDNYDRAFPEHLRTFTLNPSLGISHEEAIRFNASVGSTVNISDLSLTYNQRKAIFCDSIFPDSEIKHEIMNRVHTAFVHYRAMKETMASIRWENTLFPNAIRATIHHKTIPLMGVRIYPGYKSHSPNLPYHGIAVIENRKNVWQMSIEQEIHQHGKRLRIINNRGVSDFYVDADILENMAVLLHKLNS
;
A
#
# COMPACT_ATOMS: atom_id res chain seq x y z
N MET A 1 21.93 25.11 -11.58
CA MET A 1 21.07 24.32 -10.65
C MET A 1 20.74 23.01 -11.34
N LYS A 2 21.22 21.87 -10.83
CA LYS A 2 20.84 20.55 -11.34
C LYS A 2 19.35 20.33 -10.99
N ASN A 3 18.53 20.02 -11.98
CA ASN A 3 17.13 19.65 -11.78
C ASN A 3 17.06 18.43 -10.85
N ILE A 4 16.56 18.64 -9.64
CA ILE A 4 16.12 17.55 -8.76
C ILE A 4 14.94 16.87 -9.48
N SER A 5 14.98 15.55 -9.56
CA SER A 5 14.04 14.74 -10.33
C SER A 5 12.60 14.97 -9.86
N VAL A 6 11.65 15.16 -10.79
CA VAL A 6 10.20 15.23 -10.48
C VAL A 6 9.70 13.93 -9.79
N SER A 7 10.48 12.84 -9.83
CA SER A 7 10.20 11.60 -9.08
C SER A 7 10.29 11.76 -7.56
N THR A 8 10.80 12.87 -7.03
CA THR A 8 10.93 13.13 -5.60
C THR A 8 9.92 14.12 -5.03
N ASN A 9 9.02 14.61 -5.88
CA ASN A 9 7.74 15.17 -5.46
C ASN A 9 6.85 14.03 -4.94
N GLY A 10 7.08 13.69 -3.67
CA GLY A 10 6.23 12.81 -2.89
C GLY A 10 4.86 13.45 -2.75
N SER A 11 3.89 12.98 -3.53
CA SER A 11 2.52 13.02 -3.07
C SER A 11 2.42 12.08 -1.88
N ILE A 12 2.68 12.69 -0.73
CA ILE A 12 2.09 12.52 0.59
C ILE A 12 1.04 11.40 0.66
N ILE A 13 1.10 10.61 1.73
CA ILE A 13 -0.10 9.95 2.26
C ILE A 13 -1.09 11.08 2.55
N GLU A 14 -2.03 11.31 1.63
CA GLU A 14 -3.03 12.38 1.74
C GLU A 14 -3.60 12.42 3.16
N ASN A 15 -3.57 13.60 3.78
CA ASN A 15 -4.00 13.85 5.16
C ASN A 15 -3.12 13.22 6.27
N SER A 16 -1.81 13.09 6.04
CA SER A 16 -0.88 12.78 7.13
C SER A 16 -0.80 13.92 8.14
N LEU A 17 -1.46 13.73 9.28
CA LEU A 17 -1.25 14.51 10.48
C LEU A 17 -0.28 13.74 11.38
N MET A 18 0.77 14.42 11.85
CA MET A 18 1.67 13.87 12.86
C MET A 18 0.93 13.66 14.18
N PHE A 19 0.09 14.65 14.52
CA PHE A 19 -0.74 14.75 15.70
C PHE A 19 -2.08 15.38 15.30
N GLY A 20 -3.18 14.96 15.91
CA GLY A 20 -4.51 15.51 15.65
C GLY A 20 -5.60 14.81 16.46
N GLN A 21 -6.78 15.42 16.57
CA GLN A 21 -7.89 14.82 17.30
C GLN A 21 -8.42 13.58 16.57
N PHE A 22 -7.93 12.42 16.99
CA PHE A 22 -8.34 11.12 16.49
C PHE A 22 -9.38 10.52 17.46
N GLY A 23 -10.24 9.62 16.96
CA GLY A 23 -11.31 8.99 17.73
C GLY A 23 -10.80 7.91 18.68
N TRP A 24 -9.89 8.25 19.59
CA TRP A 24 -9.29 7.30 20.53
C TRP A 24 -10.32 6.80 21.54
N PRO A 25 -10.36 5.49 21.84
CA PRO A 25 -11.12 4.95 22.94
C PRO A 25 -10.81 5.65 24.28
N GLU A 26 -11.76 5.61 25.19
CA GLU A 26 -11.57 6.16 26.54
C GLU A 26 -10.48 5.38 27.30
N TYR A 27 -10.46 4.06 27.12
CA TYR A 27 -9.56 3.11 27.81
C TYR A 27 -8.68 2.35 26.81
N GLU A 28 -7.53 1.86 27.27
CA GLU A 28 -6.64 1.02 26.46
C GLU A 28 -7.38 -0.23 25.98
N PRO A 29 -7.37 -0.54 24.66
CA PRO A 29 -8.00 -1.74 24.16
C PRO A 29 -7.38 -3.01 24.74
N ASN A 30 -8.23 -3.90 25.27
CA ASN A 30 -7.77 -5.23 25.69
C ASN A 30 -7.61 -6.15 24.47
N MET A 31 -6.37 -6.28 23.99
CA MET A 31 -6.01 -7.15 22.86
C MET A 31 -5.99 -8.64 23.23
N THR A 32 -6.00 -9.00 24.51
CA THR A 32 -5.87 -10.41 24.95
C THR A 32 -7.20 -11.14 25.08
N SER A 33 -8.28 -10.45 25.44
CA SER A 33 -9.59 -11.08 25.72
C SER A 33 -10.60 -10.98 24.57
N ASN A 34 -10.34 -10.10 23.60
CA ASN A 34 -11.35 -9.68 22.63
C ASN A 34 -11.07 -10.20 21.20
N GLY A 35 -10.28 -11.26 21.06
CA GLY A 35 -10.00 -11.90 19.77
C GLY A 35 -10.95 -13.06 19.50
N HIS A 36 -11.55 -13.09 18.31
CA HIS A 36 -12.37 -14.19 17.84
C HIS A 36 -11.66 -14.95 16.71
N LEU A 37 -11.71 -16.28 16.76
CA LEU A 37 -11.30 -17.13 15.66
C LEU A 37 -12.52 -17.46 14.80
N ILE A 38 -12.33 -17.48 13.49
CA ILE A 38 -13.31 -18.00 12.53
C ILE A 38 -12.74 -19.22 11.81
N SER A 39 -13.61 -20.02 11.20
CA SER A 39 -13.16 -21.16 10.41
C SER A 39 -12.40 -20.69 9.16
N SER A 40 -11.43 -21.50 8.73
CA SER A 40 -10.65 -21.24 7.53
C SER A 40 -11.52 -21.12 6.26
N ASP A 41 -12.60 -21.89 6.17
CA ASP A 41 -13.55 -21.82 5.05
C ASP A 41 -14.28 -20.48 5.01
N LEU A 42 -14.74 -19.99 6.16
CA LEU A 42 -15.40 -18.70 6.26
C LEU A 42 -14.46 -17.56 5.85
N ARG A 43 -13.22 -17.58 6.36
CA ARG A 43 -12.19 -16.60 6.00
C ARG A 43 -11.91 -16.62 4.51
N LYS A 44 -11.80 -17.81 3.90
CA LYS A 44 -11.56 -17.97 2.46
C LYS A 44 -12.69 -17.39 1.62
N ILE A 45 -13.94 -17.62 1.99
CA ILE A 45 -15.11 -17.03 1.30
C ILE A 45 -15.05 -15.50 1.38
N LEU A 46 -14.82 -14.95 2.57
CA LEU A 46 -14.68 -13.50 2.73
C LEU A 46 -13.57 -12.93 1.86
N LEU A 47 -12.43 -13.61 1.82
CA LEU A 47 -11.26 -13.21 1.04
C LEU A 47 -11.57 -13.17 -0.45
N GLU A 48 -12.27 -14.20 -0.94
CA GLU A 48 -12.70 -14.27 -2.32
C GLU A 48 -13.71 -13.16 -2.66
N GLN A 49 -14.71 -12.96 -1.81
CA GLN A 49 -15.76 -11.96 -2.04
C GLN A 49 -15.22 -10.52 -1.98
N CYS A 50 -14.33 -10.22 -1.03
CA CYS A 50 -13.76 -8.88 -0.86
C CYS A 50 -12.73 -8.49 -1.92
N SER A 51 -12.11 -9.46 -2.61
CA SER A 51 -11.12 -9.21 -3.67
C SER A 51 -11.73 -8.96 -5.06
N ILE A 52 -13.03 -9.18 -5.24
CA ILE A 52 -13.70 -8.95 -6.52
C ILE A 52 -14.14 -7.48 -6.63
N SER A 53 -13.67 -6.80 -7.68
CA SER A 53 -14.28 -5.54 -8.07
C SER A 53 -15.48 -5.80 -8.96
N LYS A 54 -16.68 -5.49 -8.46
CA LYS A 54 -17.93 -5.52 -9.24
C LYS A 54 -18.01 -4.41 -10.29
N THR A 55 -17.02 -3.50 -10.31
CA THR A 55 -16.98 -2.35 -11.23
C THR A 55 -15.93 -2.50 -12.32
N LEU A 56 -15.29 -3.67 -12.45
CA LEU A 56 -14.48 -3.99 -13.62
C LEU A 56 -15.28 -3.76 -14.92
N PRO A 57 -14.60 -3.48 -16.04
CA PRO A 57 -15.27 -3.22 -17.32
C PRO A 57 -16.31 -4.28 -17.63
N SER A 58 -17.54 -3.86 -17.96
CA SER A 58 -18.64 -4.80 -18.22
C SER A 58 -18.53 -5.46 -19.59
N GLU A 59 -19.29 -6.54 -19.82
CA GLU A 59 -19.46 -7.13 -21.15
C GLU A 59 -19.87 -6.10 -22.22
N GLN A 60 -20.70 -5.12 -21.83
CA GLN A 60 -21.12 -4.05 -22.72
C GLN A 60 -19.92 -3.15 -23.10
N TRP A 61 -19.04 -2.83 -22.15
CA TRP A 61 -17.82 -2.08 -22.42
C TRP A 61 -16.93 -2.82 -23.43
N TRP A 62 -16.75 -4.13 -23.26
CA TRP A 62 -15.99 -4.95 -24.21
C TRP A 62 -16.61 -4.97 -25.61
N LYS A 63 -17.92 -5.12 -25.71
CA LYS A 63 -18.65 -5.06 -26.99
C LYS A 63 -18.43 -3.72 -27.69
N GLU A 64 -18.52 -2.62 -26.96
CA GLU A 64 -18.29 -1.27 -27.50
C GLU A 64 -16.85 -1.05 -27.96
N LYS A 65 -15.86 -1.56 -27.21
CA LYS A 65 -14.45 -1.47 -27.61
C LYS A 65 -14.14 -2.30 -28.84
N ARG A 66 -14.65 -3.53 -28.92
CA ARG A 66 -14.47 -4.41 -30.09
C ARG A 66 -15.09 -3.81 -31.36
N LYS A 67 -16.25 -3.14 -31.28
CA LYS A 67 -16.87 -2.45 -32.42
C LYS A 67 -15.99 -1.35 -33.04
N LYS A 68 -15.12 -0.72 -32.26
CA LYS A 68 -14.22 0.34 -32.75
C LYS A 68 -13.02 -0.19 -33.54
N ASN A 69 -12.83 -1.51 -33.58
CA ASN A 69 -11.71 -2.18 -34.25
C ASN A 69 -10.34 -1.54 -33.95
N LEU A 70 -10.12 -1.15 -32.69
CA LEU A 70 -8.88 -0.53 -32.26
C LEU A 70 -7.77 -1.59 -32.18
N PRO A 71 -6.51 -1.22 -32.50
CA PRO A 71 -5.38 -2.09 -32.24
C PRO A 71 -5.28 -2.51 -30.77
N LEU A 72 -4.79 -3.72 -30.52
CA LEU A 72 -4.75 -4.34 -29.18
C LEU A 72 -4.06 -3.48 -28.12
N HIS A 73 -2.98 -2.77 -28.47
CA HIS A 73 -2.27 -1.88 -27.53
C HIS A 73 -3.13 -0.71 -27.03
N PHE A 74 -4.05 -0.20 -27.86
CA PHE A 74 -5.02 0.81 -27.40
C PHE A 74 -6.08 0.20 -26.49
N LEU A 75 -6.50 -1.04 -26.74
CA LEU A 75 -7.44 -1.75 -25.88
C LEU A 75 -6.84 -2.01 -24.49
N VAL A 76 -5.59 -2.45 -24.41
CA VAL A 76 -4.86 -2.61 -23.15
C VAL A 76 -4.81 -1.28 -22.39
N ARG A 77 -4.36 -0.19 -23.04
CA ARG A 77 -4.27 1.12 -22.40
C ARG A 77 -5.63 1.56 -21.88
N ASP A 78 -6.68 1.41 -22.68
CA ASP A 78 -8.04 1.81 -22.30
C ASP A 78 -8.60 0.97 -21.14
N TYR A 79 -8.24 -0.32 -21.06
CA TYR A 79 -8.56 -1.18 -19.91
C TYR A 79 -7.84 -0.71 -18.65
N LEU A 80 -6.52 -0.53 -18.71
CA LEU A 80 -5.72 -0.01 -17.59
C LEU A 80 -6.19 1.38 -17.14
N ASN A 81 -6.71 2.18 -18.06
CA ASN A 81 -7.24 3.51 -17.80
C ASN A 81 -8.68 3.53 -17.26
N HIS A 82 -9.30 2.35 -17.04
CA HIS A 82 -10.66 2.26 -16.54
C HIS A 82 -10.77 2.79 -15.10
N PRO A 83 -11.83 3.54 -14.73
CA PRO A 83 -11.96 4.14 -13.40
C PRO A 83 -12.03 3.14 -12.24
N ALA A 84 -12.35 1.88 -12.51
CA ALA A 84 -12.32 0.81 -11.51
C ALA A 84 -10.92 0.25 -11.24
N ILE A 85 -9.96 0.55 -12.10
CA ILE A 85 -8.58 0.06 -12.01
C ILE A 85 -7.65 1.20 -11.62
N GLN A 86 -7.88 2.42 -12.13
CA GLN A 86 -7.02 3.56 -11.85
C GLN A 86 -7.76 4.85 -11.47
N PHE A 87 -7.14 5.66 -10.61
CA PHE A 87 -7.72 6.87 -10.02
C PHE A 87 -7.01 8.19 -10.37
N ASN A 88 -5.84 8.14 -11.02
CA ASN A 88 -5.13 9.33 -11.49
C ASN A 88 -5.80 9.91 -12.75
N SER A 89 -5.25 11.02 -13.27
CA SER A 89 -5.77 11.67 -14.46
C SER A 89 -5.78 10.72 -15.66
N ARG A 90 -6.99 10.28 -16.03
CA ARG A 90 -7.21 9.39 -17.17
C ARG A 90 -6.81 10.02 -18.50
N THR A 91 -6.90 11.35 -18.60
CA THR A 91 -6.48 12.09 -19.79
C THR A 91 -4.96 12.09 -19.92
N LEU A 92 -4.23 12.43 -18.85
CA LEU A 92 -2.77 12.44 -18.86
C LEU A 92 -2.18 11.06 -19.11
N PHE A 93 -2.74 10.03 -18.47
CA PHE A 93 -2.35 8.64 -18.70
C PHE A 93 -2.60 8.21 -20.15
N SER A 94 -3.78 8.51 -20.71
CA SER A 94 -4.10 8.19 -22.11
C SER A 94 -3.15 8.85 -23.12
N SER A 95 -2.69 10.06 -22.84
CA SER A 95 -1.79 10.82 -23.72
C SER A 95 -0.32 10.44 -23.59
N CYS A 96 0.04 9.54 -22.67
CA CYS A 96 1.42 9.13 -22.45
C CYS A 96 1.91 8.24 -23.60
N VAL A 97 2.77 8.80 -24.47
CA VAL A 97 3.35 8.10 -25.62
C VAL A 97 4.21 6.92 -25.16
N GLU A 98 5.09 7.14 -24.19
CA GLU A 98 5.98 6.11 -23.63
C GLU A 98 5.20 4.89 -23.10
N THR A 99 4.11 5.11 -22.36
CA THR A 99 3.26 4.02 -21.86
C THR A 99 2.65 3.21 -23.03
N LEU A 100 2.18 3.89 -24.07
CA LEU A 100 1.60 3.21 -25.23
C LEU A 100 2.66 2.43 -26.03
N GLU A 101 3.86 2.99 -26.16
CA GLU A 101 5.01 2.35 -26.80
C GLU A 101 5.46 1.10 -26.03
N ASN A 102 5.53 1.18 -24.70
CA ASN A 102 5.86 0.05 -23.83
C ASN A 102 4.83 -1.09 -23.94
N ILE A 103 3.54 -0.76 -23.97
CA ILE A 103 2.46 -1.72 -24.23
C ILE A 103 2.63 -2.36 -25.61
N LYS A 104 2.83 -1.54 -26.65
CA LYS A 104 2.97 -2.01 -28.04
C LYS A 104 4.20 -2.91 -28.20
N PHE A 105 5.32 -2.54 -27.60
CA PHE A 105 6.55 -3.34 -27.58
C PHE A 105 6.29 -4.71 -26.95
N SER A 106 5.70 -4.74 -25.76
CA SER A 106 5.44 -6.00 -25.04
C SER A 106 4.53 -6.94 -25.84
N ILE A 107 3.48 -6.41 -26.48
CA ILE A 107 2.59 -7.19 -27.34
C ILE A 107 3.33 -7.75 -28.57
N ASN A 108 4.11 -6.92 -29.25
CA ASN A 108 4.85 -7.33 -30.45
C ASN A 108 5.87 -8.43 -30.14
N GLU A 109 6.54 -8.33 -29.00
CA GLU A 109 7.52 -9.31 -28.51
C GLU A 109 6.86 -10.55 -27.85
N ARG A 110 5.52 -10.61 -27.79
CA ARG A 110 4.75 -11.66 -27.11
C ARG A 110 5.18 -11.85 -25.64
N ARG A 111 5.50 -10.75 -24.97
CA ARG A 111 5.88 -10.70 -23.55
C ARG A 111 4.71 -10.21 -22.70
N GLU A 112 4.80 -10.47 -21.40
CA GLU A 112 3.91 -9.89 -20.42
C GLU A 112 4.10 -8.38 -20.33
N ILE A 113 3.01 -7.68 -20.04
CA ILE A 113 3.03 -6.25 -19.73
C ILE A 113 3.27 -6.08 -18.24
N ASP A 114 4.49 -5.69 -17.88
CA ASP A 114 4.87 -5.43 -16.51
C ASP A 114 4.34 -4.07 -16.02
N ILE A 115 3.73 -4.05 -14.84
CA ILE A 115 3.35 -2.85 -14.10
C ILE A 115 4.17 -2.80 -12.82
N LEU A 116 5.04 -1.79 -12.67
CA LEU A 116 5.79 -1.57 -11.44
C LEU A 116 4.93 -0.78 -10.45
N LEU A 117 4.68 -1.37 -9.29
CA LEU A 117 3.83 -0.77 -8.26
C LEU A 117 4.53 -0.77 -6.89
N PRO A 118 5.08 0.38 -6.45
CA PRO A 118 5.55 0.54 -5.08
C PRO A 118 4.40 0.50 -4.08
N VAL A 119 4.38 -0.50 -3.21
CA VAL A 119 3.35 -0.73 -2.17
C VAL A 119 3.81 -1.81 -1.19
N PHE A 120 3.16 -1.86 -0.02
CA PHE A 120 3.45 -2.74 1.12
C PHE A 120 4.75 -2.37 1.84
N CYS A 121 4.59 -1.49 2.83
CA CYS A 121 5.63 -1.05 3.75
C CYS A 121 5.38 -1.60 5.16
N VAL A 122 6.36 -1.46 6.04
CA VAL A 122 6.21 -1.67 7.49
C VAL A 122 5.98 -0.33 8.17
N ILE A 123 5.06 -0.28 9.13
CA ILE A 123 4.75 0.91 9.91
C ILE A 123 4.42 0.46 11.33
N SER A 124 5.29 0.77 12.28
CA SER A 124 5.02 0.58 13.71
C SER A 124 4.41 1.83 14.33
N ASN A 125 3.18 2.15 13.90
CA ASN A 125 2.37 3.18 14.55
C ASN A 125 1.16 2.54 15.21
N TRP A 126 1.15 2.59 16.54
CA TRP A 126 0.12 1.96 17.38
C TRP A 126 -1.31 2.49 17.14
N GLN A 127 -1.46 3.70 16.60
CA GLN A 127 -2.76 4.23 16.18
C GLN A 127 -3.29 3.49 14.94
N LYS A 128 -2.40 3.16 14.01
CA LYS A 128 -2.73 2.54 12.73
C LYS A 128 -2.94 1.04 12.91
N ARG A 129 -2.00 0.37 13.58
CA ARG A 129 -2.05 -1.05 13.96
C ARG A 129 -1.44 -1.30 15.33
N HIS A 130 -2.04 -2.19 16.10
CA HIS A 130 -1.59 -2.55 17.45
C HIS A 130 -0.46 -3.57 17.44
N ASP A 131 -0.52 -4.51 16.50
CA ASP A 131 0.50 -5.53 16.30
C ASP A 131 1.58 -5.04 15.33
N ILE A 132 2.78 -5.64 15.42
CA ILE A 132 3.83 -5.46 14.42
C ILE A 132 3.27 -5.81 13.03
N THR A 133 3.68 -5.06 12.01
CA THR A 133 3.26 -5.31 10.63
C THR A 133 3.44 -6.77 10.25
N SER A 134 2.32 -7.39 9.89
CA SER A 134 2.22 -8.77 9.43
C SER A 134 1.21 -8.84 8.30
N LEU A 135 1.24 -9.94 7.54
CA LEU A 135 0.25 -10.18 6.49
C LEU A 135 -1.15 -10.36 7.10
N THR A 136 -2.10 -9.52 6.71
CA THR A 136 -3.50 -9.65 7.14
C THR A 136 -4.41 -9.79 5.93
N MET A 137 -5.70 -9.96 6.19
CA MET A 137 -6.74 -9.94 5.16
C MET A 137 -6.65 -8.71 4.23
N ALA A 138 -6.16 -7.56 4.72
CA ALA A 138 -6.00 -6.35 3.91
C ALA A 138 -5.00 -6.53 2.76
N GLU A 139 -3.83 -7.08 3.05
CA GLU A 139 -2.80 -7.37 2.06
C GLU A 139 -3.25 -8.48 1.11
N GLU A 140 -3.81 -9.56 1.64
CA GLU A 140 -4.25 -10.71 0.84
C GLU A 140 -5.34 -10.33 -0.17
N VAL A 141 -6.36 -9.56 0.27
CA VAL A 141 -7.42 -9.04 -0.61
C VAL A 141 -6.82 -8.18 -1.71
N SER A 142 -5.84 -7.35 -1.38
CA SER A 142 -5.19 -6.45 -2.34
C SER A 142 -4.41 -7.23 -3.40
N LEU A 143 -3.60 -8.23 -3.01
CA LEU A 143 -2.86 -9.07 -3.94
C LEU A 143 -3.79 -9.88 -4.86
N LEU A 144 -4.83 -10.49 -4.31
CA LEU A 144 -5.85 -11.21 -5.09
C LEU A 144 -6.61 -10.29 -6.03
N HIS A 145 -6.90 -9.05 -5.60
CA HIS A 145 -7.59 -8.07 -6.44
C HIS A 145 -6.77 -7.73 -7.68
N LEU A 146 -5.47 -7.47 -7.52
CA LEU A 146 -4.55 -7.22 -8.63
C LEU A 146 -4.46 -8.42 -9.58
N ALA A 147 -4.39 -9.64 -9.03
CA ALA A 147 -4.43 -10.86 -9.84
C ALA A 147 -5.73 -10.96 -10.66
N LYS A 148 -6.88 -10.69 -10.04
CA LYS A 148 -8.20 -10.72 -10.70
C LYS A 148 -8.32 -9.69 -11.82
N ILE A 149 -7.74 -8.49 -11.66
CA ILE A 149 -7.65 -7.49 -12.75
C ILE A 149 -6.93 -8.11 -13.95
N SER A 150 -5.74 -8.67 -13.73
CA SER A 150 -4.94 -9.27 -14.80
C SER A 150 -5.62 -10.47 -15.45
N THR A 151 -6.15 -11.41 -14.67
CA THR A 151 -6.84 -12.61 -15.19
C THR A 151 -8.07 -12.23 -16.00
N TYR A 152 -8.90 -11.31 -15.48
CA TYR A 152 -10.07 -10.83 -16.20
C TYR A 152 -9.69 -10.23 -17.57
N PHE A 153 -8.59 -9.48 -17.64
CA PHE A 153 -8.10 -8.93 -18.89
C PHE A 153 -7.58 -10.00 -19.87
N GLU A 154 -6.81 -10.96 -19.37
CA GLU A 154 -6.24 -12.06 -20.15
C GLU A 154 -7.36 -12.90 -20.79
N GLU A 155 -8.41 -13.24 -20.04
CA GLU A 155 -9.57 -13.98 -20.56
C GLU A 155 -10.25 -13.28 -21.76
N HIS A 156 -10.21 -11.95 -21.81
CA HIS A 156 -10.87 -11.16 -22.85
C HIS A 156 -10.00 -10.86 -24.08
N THR A 157 -8.68 -10.95 -23.93
CA THR A 157 -7.72 -10.42 -24.91
C THR A 157 -6.56 -11.37 -25.25
N GLY A 158 -6.31 -12.38 -24.42
CA GLY A 158 -5.12 -13.24 -24.48
C GLY A 158 -3.82 -12.56 -24.06
N VAL A 159 -3.86 -11.29 -23.62
CA VAL A 159 -2.66 -10.55 -23.21
C VAL A 159 -2.48 -10.63 -21.70
N ARG A 160 -1.27 -10.98 -21.29
CA ARG A 160 -0.88 -11.10 -19.87
C ARG A 160 -0.39 -9.76 -19.31
N ILE A 161 -0.95 -9.36 -18.17
CA ILE A 161 -0.51 -8.22 -17.38
C ILE A 161 0.04 -8.74 -16.06
N ARG A 162 1.22 -8.26 -15.66
CA ARG A 162 1.89 -8.68 -14.43
C ARG A 162 2.16 -7.49 -13.53
N PHE A 163 1.72 -7.55 -12.29
CA PHE A 163 2.06 -6.57 -11.26
C PHE A 163 3.36 -6.98 -10.58
N LYS A 164 4.38 -6.13 -10.70
CA LYS A 164 5.62 -6.23 -9.94
C LYS A 164 5.52 -5.28 -8.76
N ILE A 165 5.14 -5.85 -7.64
CA ILE A 165 5.02 -5.19 -6.35
C ILE A 165 6.41 -4.88 -5.83
N LEU A 166 6.69 -3.60 -5.58
CA LEU A 166 7.95 -3.14 -5.04
C LEU A 166 7.71 -2.79 -3.57
N SER A 167 7.95 -3.77 -2.69
CA SER A 167 7.86 -3.57 -1.25
C SER A 167 9.10 -2.80 -0.79
N ASP A 168 8.84 -1.72 -0.07
CA ASP A 168 9.86 -0.87 0.55
C ASP A 168 10.03 -1.14 2.05
N ALA A 169 9.47 -2.26 2.53
CA ALA A 169 9.46 -2.67 3.92
C ALA A 169 10.86 -2.75 4.55
N THR A 170 11.78 -3.55 4.01
CA THR A 170 13.14 -3.66 4.56
C THR A 170 13.98 -2.42 4.24
N PHE A 171 13.70 -1.78 3.10
CA PHE A 171 14.43 -0.60 2.66
C PHE A 171 14.27 0.56 3.65
N TYR A 172 13.07 0.77 4.21
CA TYR A 172 12.84 1.84 5.18
C TYR A 172 12.83 1.41 6.65
N ALA A 173 12.83 0.11 6.95
CA ALA A 173 12.70 -0.39 8.33
C ALA A 173 13.70 0.27 9.31
N GLY A 174 14.98 0.30 8.94
CA GLY A 174 16.03 0.86 9.80
C GLY A 174 15.86 2.35 10.10
N ILE A 175 15.38 3.15 9.14
CA ILE A 175 15.24 4.61 9.33
C ILE A 175 13.98 4.99 10.10
N PHE A 176 12.94 4.15 10.07
CA PHE A 176 11.73 4.34 10.85
C PHE A 176 11.79 3.64 12.21
N GLY A 177 12.85 2.89 12.49
CA GLY A 177 13.02 2.16 13.76
C GLY A 177 12.18 0.88 13.85
N ASP A 178 11.71 0.37 12.71
CA ASP A 178 11.01 -0.91 12.65
C ASP A 178 12.00 -2.08 12.77
N PRO A 179 11.66 -3.16 13.49
CA PRO A 179 12.53 -4.34 13.57
C PRO A 179 12.77 -4.96 12.18
N MET A 180 14.03 -5.04 11.75
CA MET A 180 14.39 -5.59 10.42
C MET A 180 13.86 -7.02 10.22
N ALA A 181 13.95 -7.87 11.26
CA ALA A 181 13.44 -9.24 11.20
C ALA A 181 11.93 -9.31 10.91
N ALA A 182 11.15 -8.34 11.42
CA ALA A 182 9.73 -8.25 11.13
C ALA A 182 9.47 -7.80 9.68
N ALA A 183 10.24 -6.84 9.18
CA ALA A 183 10.14 -6.40 7.78
C ALA A 183 10.50 -7.52 6.80
N GLU A 184 11.57 -8.28 7.07
CA GLU A 184 11.94 -9.45 6.29
C GLU A 184 10.87 -10.55 6.31
N GLN A 185 10.29 -10.82 7.49
CA GLN A 185 9.22 -11.80 7.62
C GLN A 185 7.96 -11.36 6.87
N TYR A 186 7.61 -10.07 6.92
CA TYR A 186 6.47 -9.54 6.17
C TYR A 186 6.63 -9.73 4.65
N ILE A 187 7.84 -9.51 4.10
CA ILE A 187 8.11 -9.78 2.68
C ILE A 187 7.98 -11.26 2.36
N LYS A 188 8.52 -12.15 3.21
CA LYS A 188 8.39 -13.60 3.04
C LYS A 188 6.93 -14.04 3.05
N ASP A 189 6.13 -13.50 3.97
CA ASP A 189 4.70 -13.81 4.05
C ASP A 189 3.95 -13.38 2.78
N LEU A 190 4.27 -12.20 2.23
CA LEU A 190 3.71 -11.73 0.95
C LEU A 190 4.11 -12.67 -0.21
N GLU A 191 5.40 -13.03 -0.29
CA GLU A 191 5.92 -13.97 -1.30
C GLU A 191 5.21 -15.34 -1.19
N GLU A 192 5.16 -15.92 0.01
CA GLU A 192 4.51 -17.21 0.30
C GLU A 192 3.02 -17.18 -0.06
N PHE A 193 2.30 -16.12 0.33
CA PHE A 193 0.89 -16.00 0.00
C PHE A 193 0.63 -16.02 -1.50
N THR A 194 1.45 -15.31 -2.30
CA THR A 194 1.31 -15.32 -3.77
C THR A 194 1.56 -16.70 -4.37
N GLN A 195 2.48 -17.49 -3.80
CA GLN A 195 2.76 -18.85 -4.24
C GLN A 195 1.63 -19.81 -3.87
N VAL A 196 1.18 -19.81 -2.61
CA VAL A 196 0.09 -20.67 -2.12
C VAL A 196 -1.21 -20.37 -2.87
N SER A 197 -1.47 -19.09 -3.15
CA SER A 197 -2.63 -18.64 -3.92
C SER A 197 -2.48 -18.86 -5.43
N LYS A 198 -1.31 -19.31 -5.90
CA LYS A 198 -0.97 -19.55 -7.32
C LYS A 198 -1.16 -18.30 -8.20
N ILE A 199 -0.84 -17.13 -7.64
CA ILE A 199 -0.85 -15.85 -8.36
C ILE A 199 0.54 -15.28 -8.53
N ASN A 200 1.59 -15.98 -8.07
CA ASN A 200 2.97 -15.50 -8.09
C ASN A 200 3.50 -15.21 -9.50
N GLU A 201 2.93 -15.77 -10.56
CA GLU A 201 3.31 -15.42 -11.95
C GLU A 201 2.65 -14.10 -12.42
N ILE A 202 1.54 -13.71 -11.80
CA ILE A 202 0.75 -12.51 -12.14
C ILE A 202 1.08 -11.34 -11.19
N VAL A 203 1.36 -11.63 -9.92
CA VAL A 203 1.70 -10.66 -8.88
C VAL A 203 3.01 -11.10 -8.25
N ASN A 204 4.12 -10.47 -8.67
CA ASN A 204 5.45 -10.74 -8.12
C ASN A 204 5.73 -9.77 -6.98
N ILE A 205 6.29 -10.28 -5.87
CA ILE A 205 6.83 -9.45 -4.79
C ILE A 205 8.33 -9.26 -5.04
N LEU A 206 8.78 -8.00 -5.02
CA LEU A 206 10.17 -7.61 -5.10
C LEU A 206 10.47 -6.64 -3.96
N ASP A 207 11.50 -6.96 -3.18
CA ASP A 207 12.03 -6.06 -2.17
C ASP A 207 12.92 -5.00 -2.83
N ILE A 208 12.71 -3.72 -2.53
CA ILE A 208 13.59 -2.64 -2.99
C ILE A 208 15.03 -2.86 -2.51
N SER A 209 15.26 -3.46 -1.33
CA SER A 209 16.62 -3.76 -0.87
C SER A 209 17.35 -4.74 -1.81
N LYS A 210 16.63 -5.66 -2.48
CA LYS A 210 17.20 -6.51 -3.54
C LYS A 210 17.59 -5.70 -4.77
N ILE A 211 16.82 -4.66 -5.12
CA ILE A 211 17.16 -3.74 -6.23
C ILE A 211 18.42 -2.93 -5.90
N VAL A 212 18.51 -2.41 -4.67
CA VAL A 212 19.70 -1.69 -4.19
C VAL A 212 20.93 -2.59 -4.29
N SER A 213 20.81 -3.83 -3.84
CA SER A 213 21.90 -4.82 -3.91
C SER A 213 22.39 -5.08 -5.33
N LEU A 214 21.49 -5.07 -6.34
CA LEU A 214 21.87 -5.22 -7.76
C LEU A 214 22.62 -4.00 -8.32
N LEU A 215 22.47 -2.83 -7.69
CA LEU A 215 23.04 -1.55 -8.11
C LEU A 215 23.92 -0.94 -7.01
N GLN A 216 24.49 -1.78 -6.15
CA GLN A 216 25.14 -1.40 -4.90
C GLN A 216 26.21 -0.31 -5.11
N ASP A 217 27.13 -0.51 -6.06
CA ASP A 217 28.20 0.44 -6.36
C ASP A 217 27.70 1.84 -6.74
N ASN A 218 26.58 1.90 -7.47
CA ASN A 218 25.98 3.18 -7.86
C ASN A 218 25.28 3.83 -6.67
N TYR A 219 24.59 3.03 -5.86
CA TYR A 219 23.91 3.50 -4.65
C TYR A 219 24.92 4.04 -3.64
N ASP A 220 25.96 3.29 -3.31
CA ASP A 220 26.98 3.65 -2.31
C ASP A 220 27.77 4.90 -2.72
N ARG A 221 27.95 5.12 -4.02
CA ARG A 221 28.56 6.34 -4.53
C ARG A 221 27.66 7.56 -4.37
N ALA A 222 26.36 7.41 -4.60
CA ALA A 222 25.41 8.53 -4.61
C ALA A 222 24.84 8.87 -3.22
N PHE A 223 24.64 7.88 -2.36
CA PHE A 223 23.97 8.07 -1.07
C PHE A 223 24.67 9.07 -0.13
N PRO A 224 26.00 9.02 0.08
CA PRO A 224 26.68 9.95 0.99
C PRO A 224 26.56 11.42 0.53
N GLU A 225 26.56 11.67 -0.78
CA GLU A 225 26.38 13.01 -1.32
C GLU A 225 24.98 13.55 -1.03
N HIS A 226 23.95 12.74 -1.27
CA HIS A 226 22.57 13.11 -0.99
C HIS A 226 22.31 13.24 0.52
N LEU A 227 22.85 12.34 1.34
CA LEU A 227 22.72 12.41 2.80
C LEU A 227 23.30 13.73 3.32
N ARG A 228 24.54 14.06 2.96
CA ARG A 228 25.18 15.33 3.34
C ARG A 228 24.33 16.54 2.90
N THR A 229 23.77 16.48 1.71
CA THR A 229 22.92 17.56 1.16
C THR A 229 21.67 17.76 2.02
N PHE A 230 20.95 16.69 2.34
CA PHE A 230 19.72 16.78 3.13
C PHE A 230 19.96 16.98 4.62
N THR A 231 21.12 16.61 5.17
CA THR A 231 21.50 17.00 6.54
C THR A 231 21.63 18.52 6.65
N LEU A 232 22.20 19.19 5.65
CA LEU A 232 22.35 20.65 5.64
C LEU A 232 21.03 21.37 5.34
N ASN A 233 20.21 20.82 4.44
CA ASN A 233 18.90 21.38 4.10
C ASN A 233 17.89 20.27 3.79
N PRO A 234 17.17 19.76 4.80
CA PRO A 234 16.20 18.67 4.62
C PRO A 234 15.05 19.03 3.67
N SER A 235 14.74 20.32 3.54
CA SER A 235 13.64 20.86 2.72
C SER A 235 14.09 21.23 1.31
N LEU A 236 15.34 20.95 0.93
CA LEU A 236 15.83 21.29 -0.41
C LEU A 236 14.94 20.70 -1.50
N GLY A 237 14.55 21.52 -2.48
CA GLY A 237 13.78 21.09 -3.64
C GLY A 237 12.27 20.96 -3.44
N ILE A 238 11.72 21.28 -2.25
CA ILE A 238 10.28 21.27 -1.98
C ILE A 238 9.83 22.57 -1.31
N SER A 239 8.53 22.89 -1.38
CA SER A 239 7.96 24.05 -0.70
C SER A 239 7.99 23.90 0.83
N HIS A 240 7.80 25.00 1.55
CA HIS A 240 7.71 24.96 3.01
C HIS A 240 6.51 24.12 3.49
N GLU A 241 5.35 24.27 2.84
CA GLU A 241 4.15 23.51 3.14
C GLU A 241 4.33 22.02 2.83
N GLU A 242 5.03 21.70 1.74
CA GLU A 242 5.39 20.33 1.41
C GLU A 242 6.33 19.73 2.46
N ALA A 243 7.34 20.48 2.91
CA ALA A 243 8.26 20.04 3.96
C ALA A 243 7.54 19.74 5.28
N ILE A 244 6.59 20.60 5.69
CA ILE A 244 5.77 20.37 6.88
C ILE A 244 4.96 19.07 6.73
N ARG A 245 4.27 18.88 5.61
CA ARG A 245 3.46 17.67 5.36
C ARG A 245 4.31 16.41 5.31
N PHE A 246 5.51 16.49 4.73
CA PHE A 246 6.43 15.36 4.65
C PHE A 246 6.95 14.96 6.02
N ASN A 247 7.39 15.94 6.80
CA ASN A 247 7.87 15.73 8.16
C ASN A 247 6.77 15.11 9.03
N ALA A 248 5.53 15.58 8.89
CA ALA A 248 4.38 15.00 9.58
C ALA A 248 4.09 13.55 9.14
N SER A 249 4.19 13.25 7.85
CA SER A 249 4.04 11.90 7.30
C SER A 249 5.09 10.93 7.86
N VAL A 250 6.35 11.37 7.93
CA VAL A 250 7.46 10.62 8.55
C VAL A 250 7.20 10.41 10.03
N GLY A 251 6.80 11.47 10.76
CA GLY A 251 6.50 11.35 12.18
C GLY A 251 5.33 10.40 12.48
N SER A 252 4.36 10.28 11.57
CA SER A 252 3.30 9.28 11.67
C SER A 252 3.75 7.83 11.38
N THR A 253 5.02 7.64 11.05
CA THR A 253 5.60 6.34 10.63
C THR A 253 6.70 5.87 11.58
N VAL A 254 7.45 6.80 12.18
CA VAL A 254 8.51 6.49 13.14
C VAL A 254 7.98 5.66 14.30
N ASN A 255 8.71 4.59 14.61
CA ASN A 255 8.45 3.70 15.72
C ASN A 255 8.83 4.38 17.04
N ILE A 256 7.86 4.42 17.96
CA ILE A 256 8.03 4.90 19.34
C ILE A 256 7.61 3.85 20.37
N SER A 257 7.42 2.59 19.94
CA SER A 257 6.93 1.50 20.82
C SER A 257 7.92 1.09 21.91
N ASP A 258 9.21 1.39 21.72
CA ASP A 258 10.27 1.18 22.69
C ASP A 258 10.31 2.26 23.79
N LEU A 259 9.70 3.42 23.55
CA LEU A 259 9.48 4.42 24.58
C LEU A 259 8.38 3.87 25.49
N SER A 260 8.71 3.58 26.75
CA SER A 260 7.80 2.97 27.75
C SER A 260 6.64 3.91 28.14
N LEU A 261 5.76 4.19 27.19
CA LEU A 261 4.66 5.15 27.28
C LEU A 261 3.37 4.45 27.63
N THR A 262 2.71 4.95 28.68
CA THR A 262 1.35 4.53 29.04
C THR A 262 0.35 4.88 27.93
N TYR A 263 -0.80 4.21 27.91
CA TYR A 263 -1.89 4.53 26.98
C TYR A 263 -2.27 6.01 26.99
N ASN A 264 -2.41 6.61 28.18
CA ASN A 264 -2.78 8.02 28.33
C ASN A 264 -1.71 8.97 27.78
N GLN A 265 -0.43 8.64 27.94
CA GLN A 265 0.66 9.41 27.34
C GLN A 265 0.66 9.29 25.81
N ARG A 266 0.49 8.08 25.26
CA ARG A 266 0.36 7.87 23.81
C ARG A 266 -0.83 8.67 23.26
N LYS A 267 -1.99 8.58 23.91
CA LYS A 267 -3.20 9.34 23.57
C LYS A 267 -2.93 10.85 23.58
N ALA A 268 -2.33 11.39 24.64
CA ALA A 268 -2.03 12.82 24.76
C ALA A 268 -1.04 13.31 23.67
N ILE A 269 -0.03 12.49 23.35
CA ILE A 269 0.92 12.80 22.27
C ILE A 269 0.19 12.86 20.93
N PHE A 270 -0.54 11.79 20.56
CA PHE A 270 -1.18 11.69 19.25
C PHE A 270 -2.39 12.61 19.08
N CYS A 271 -3.21 12.80 20.13
CA CYS A 271 -4.41 13.62 20.08
C CYS A 271 -4.13 15.12 20.24
N ASP A 272 -3.30 15.45 21.23
CA ASP A 272 -3.21 16.81 21.76
C ASP A 272 -1.81 17.43 21.57
N SER A 273 -0.85 16.68 21.00
CA SER A 273 0.55 17.08 20.92
C SER A 273 1.17 17.39 22.29
N ILE A 274 0.67 16.73 23.34
CA ILE A 274 1.14 16.90 24.72
C ILE A 274 2.11 15.77 25.03
N PHE A 275 3.35 16.14 25.33
CA PHE A 275 4.42 15.21 25.67
C PHE A 275 4.54 15.05 27.19
N PRO A 276 4.90 13.87 27.69
CA PRO A 276 5.10 13.63 29.12
C PRO A 276 6.15 14.57 29.74
N ASP A 277 7.25 14.78 29.02
CA ASP A 277 8.37 15.63 29.42
C ASP A 277 9.16 16.11 28.18
N SER A 278 10.17 16.96 28.42
CA SER A 278 11.01 17.51 27.36
C SER A 278 11.96 16.49 26.73
N GLU A 279 12.37 15.45 27.46
CA GLU A 279 13.31 14.43 27.01
C GLU A 279 12.65 13.51 25.97
N ILE A 280 11.46 12.98 26.29
CA ILE A 280 10.62 12.21 25.37
C ILE A 280 10.27 13.01 24.12
N LYS A 281 9.90 14.29 24.29
CA LYS A 281 9.64 15.17 23.15
C LYS A 281 10.88 15.30 22.25
N HIS A 282 12.04 15.54 22.84
CA HIS A 282 13.28 15.70 22.09
C HIS A 282 13.65 14.42 21.35
N GLU A 283 13.55 13.27 22.01
CA GLU A 283 13.82 11.95 21.43
C GLU A 283 12.93 11.67 20.21
N ILE A 284 11.61 11.83 20.34
CA ILE A 284 10.66 11.60 19.24
C ILE A 284 10.98 12.55 18.07
N MET A 285 11.15 13.84 18.35
CA MET A 285 11.41 14.84 17.30
C MET A 285 12.76 14.61 16.61
N ASN A 286 13.77 14.14 17.34
CA ASN A 286 15.07 13.77 16.76
C ASN A 286 14.94 12.56 15.83
N ARG A 287 14.22 11.51 16.24
CA ARG A 287 13.95 10.36 15.37
C ARG A 287 13.22 10.78 14.10
N VAL A 288 12.19 11.62 14.22
CA VAL A 288 11.44 12.15 13.08
C VAL A 288 12.34 12.94 12.14
N HIS A 289 13.18 13.83 12.67
CA HIS A 289 14.10 14.62 11.87
C HIS A 289 15.13 13.75 11.13
N THR A 290 15.78 12.82 11.84
CA THR A 290 16.75 11.89 11.26
C THR A 290 16.10 11.02 10.19
N ALA A 291 14.94 10.45 10.47
CA ALA A 291 14.17 9.67 9.51
C ALA A 291 13.80 10.49 8.27
N PHE A 292 13.41 11.76 8.43
CA PHE A 292 13.07 12.63 7.31
C PHE A 292 14.29 12.89 6.41
N VAL A 293 15.44 13.21 7.00
CA VAL A 293 16.70 13.40 6.26
C VAL A 293 17.10 12.14 5.49
N HIS A 294 17.13 10.99 6.18
CA HIS A 294 17.50 9.73 5.56
C HIS A 294 16.51 9.33 4.45
N TYR A 295 15.22 9.43 4.70
CA TYR A 295 14.19 9.12 3.71
C TYR A 295 14.36 9.95 2.43
N ARG A 296 14.59 11.26 2.54
CA ARG A 296 14.87 12.15 1.40
C ARG A 296 16.13 11.71 0.66
N ALA A 297 17.21 11.43 1.37
CA ALA A 297 18.47 10.98 0.78
C ALA A 297 18.32 9.65 0.04
N MET A 298 17.67 8.65 0.65
CA MET A 298 17.42 7.34 0.05
C MET A 298 16.58 7.46 -1.22
N LYS A 299 15.52 8.27 -1.20
CA LYS A 299 14.68 8.50 -2.38
C LYS A 299 15.43 9.18 -3.53
N GLU A 300 16.20 10.22 -3.25
CA GLU A 300 17.00 10.88 -4.30
C GLU A 300 18.09 9.97 -4.85
N THR A 301 18.71 9.16 -3.98
CA THR A 301 19.70 8.18 -4.41
C THR A 301 19.09 7.19 -5.39
N MET A 302 17.93 6.62 -5.06
CA MET A 302 17.22 5.74 -5.98
C MET A 302 16.85 6.45 -7.29
N ALA A 303 16.37 7.70 -7.23
CA ALA A 303 16.08 8.47 -8.44
C ALA A 303 17.32 8.70 -9.31
N SER A 304 18.46 9.04 -8.70
CA SER A 304 19.69 9.42 -9.41
C SER A 304 20.37 8.23 -10.11
N ILE A 305 20.27 7.02 -9.55
CA ILE A 305 20.80 5.80 -10.18
C ILE A 305 19.91 5.25 -11.30
N ARG A 306 18.72 5.84 -11.54
CA ARG A 306 17.79 5.48 -12.63
C ARG A 306 17.50 3.97 -12.70
N TRP A 307 17.33 3.33 -11.54
CA TRP A 307 17.14 1.88 -11.43
C TRP A 307 15.94 1.38 -12.25
N GLU A 308 14.85 2.15 -12.30
CA GLU A 308 13.63 1.80 -13.02
C GLU A 308 13.90 1.59 -14.52
N ASN A 309 14.69 2.48 -15.13
CA ASN A 309 15.00 2.41 -16.56
C ASN A 309 16.07 1.36 -16.86
N THR A 310 16.91 1.06 -15.88
CA THR A 310 17.98 0.06 -16.03
C THR A 310 17.42 -1.36 -15.93
N LEU A 311 16.58 -1.62 -14.93
CA LEU A 311 16.08 -2.97 -14.61
C LEU A 311 14.73 -3.27 -15.27
N PHE A 312 13.92 -2.24 -15.54
CA PHE A 312 12.55 -2.39 -16.01
C PHE A 312 12.20 -1.35 -17.09
N PRO A 313 12.97 -1.27 -18.20
CA PRO A 313 12.83 -0.21 -19.20
C PRO A 313 11.44 -0.14 -19.84
N ASN A 314 10.78 -1.29 -20.02
CA ASN A 314 9.50 -1.37 -20.73
C ASN A 314 8.28 -1.53 -19.81
N ALA A 315 8.46 -1.42 -18.49
CA ALA A 315 7.36 -1.59 -17.55
C ALA A 315 6.55 -0.30 -17.39
N ILE A 316 5.22 -0.42 -17.29
CA ILE A 316 4.33 0.68 -16.98
C ILE A 316 4.56 1.11 -15.53
N ARG A 317 4.74 2.41 -15.31
CA ARG A 317 4.94 2.97 -13.98
C ARG A 317 3.59 3.20 -13.31
N ALA A 318 3.42 2.63 -12.12
CA ALA A 318 2.23 2.78 -11.31
C ALA A 318 2.52 3.35 -9.93
N THR A 319 1.47 3.81 -9.25
CA THR A 319 1.56 4.39 -7.93
C THR A 319 0.26 4.17 -7.15
N ILE A 320 0.39 4.14 -5.83
CA ILE A 320 -0.71 4.20 -4.88
C ILE A 320 -1.10 5.64 -4.49
N HIS A 321 -0.39 6.66 -4.99
CA HIS A 321 -0.63 8.06 -4.62
C HIS A 321 -1.21 8.87 -5.78
N HIS A 322 -1.96 9.94 -5.46
CA HIS A 322 -2.39 10.89 -6.48
C HIS A 322 -1.18 11.59 -7.10
N LYS A 323 -1.13 11.64 -8.43
CA LYS A 323 -0.05 12.28 -9.17
C LYS A 323 -0.61 13.17 -10.28
N THR A 324 0.05 14.31 -10.47
CA THR A 324 -0.21 15.25 -11.58
C THR A 324 0.64 14.94 -12.82
N ILE A 325 1.36 13.81 -12.81
CA ILE A 325 2.18 13.29 -13.90
C ILE A 325 1.50 12.03 -14.48
N PRO A 326 1.85 11.59 -15.71
CA PRO A 326 1.15 10.51 -16.41
C PRO A 326 1.50 9.10 -15.87
N LEU A 327 1.24 8.87 -14.58
CA LEU A 327 1.41 7.59 -13.90
C LEU A 327 0.06 6.92 -13.64
N MET A 328 0.03 5.59 -13.73
CA MET A 328 -1.15 4.80 -13.39
C MET A 328 -1.38 4.81 -11.87
N GLY A 329 -2.44 5.47 -11.40
CA GLY A 329 -2.79 5.44 -9.98
C GLY A 329 -3.62 4.20 -9.67
N VAL A 330 -3.04 3.11 -9.16
CA VAL A 330 -3.71 1.80 -9.07
C VAL A 330 -4.65 1.71 -7.88
N ARG A 331 -5.89 1.27 -8.12
CA ARG A 331 -6.80 0.82 -7.06
C ARG A 331 -6.37 -0.56 -6.59
N ILE A 332 -5.55 -0.60 -5.53
CA ILE A 332 -4.91 -1.85 -5.07
C ILE A 332 -5.88 -2.84 -4.42
N TYR A 333 -7.06 -2.39 -4.00
CA TYR A 333 -8.20 -3.21 -3.60
C TYR A 333 -9.49 -2.50 -4.05
N PRO A 334 -10.64 -3.19 -4.16
CA PRO A 334 -11.84 -2.64 -4.82
C PRO A 334 -12.33 -1.27 -4.28
N GLY A 335 -12.20 -1.04 -2.97
CA GLY A 335 -12.64 0.20 -2.31
C GLY A 335 -11.63 1.35 -2.30
N TYR A 336 -10.38 1.12 -2.72
CA TYR A 336 -9.29 2.09 -2.57
C TYR A 336 -9.55 3.35 -3.38
N LYS A 337 -9.43 4.54 -2.74
CA LYS A 337 -9.74 5.86 -3.32
C LYS A 337 -11.18 6.00 -3.84
N SER A 338 -12.10 5.17 -3.36
CA SER A 338 -13.54 5.32 -3.61
C SER A 338 -14.26 5.63 -2.31
N HIS A 339 -14.30 4.67 -1.39
CA HIS A 339 -14.87 4.84 -0.06
C HIS A 339 -13.86 4.53 1.05
N SER A 340 -12.66 4.07 0.70
CA SER A 340 -11.59 3.79 1.64
C SER A 340 -10.30 4.51 1.20
N PRO A 341 -9.79 5.44 2.02
CA PRO A 341 -8.63 6.27 1.64
C PRO A 341 -7.27 5.64 2.02
N ASN A 342 -7.26 4.64 2.90
CA ASN A 342 -6.05 4.13 3.54
C ASN A 342 -5.45 2.95 2.77
N LEU A 343 -4.16 2.69 3.00
CA LEU A 343 -3.47 1.54 2.43
C LEU A 343 -3.47 0.38 3.44
N PRO A 344 -3.33 -0.88 3.00
CA PRO A 344 -3.33 -2.05 3.89
C PRO A 344 -2.43 -1.92 5.12
N TYR A 345 -1.24 -1.33 4.96
CA TYR A 345 -0.26 -1.13 6.04
C TYR A 345 -0.47 0.16 6.86
N HIS A 346 -1.53 0.93 6.59
CA HIS A 346 -1.92 2.12 7.36
C HIS A 346 -3.10 1.86 8.31
N GLY A 347 -3.60 0.64 8.38
CA GLY A 347 -4.77 0.30 9.16
C GLY A 347 -5.00 -1.20 9.19
N ILE A 348 -6.24 -1.58 9.47
CA ILE A 348 -6.73 -2.95 9.46
C ILE A 348 -7.92 -3.06 8.52
N ALA A 349 -8.13 -4.23 7.94
CA ALA A 349 -9.32 -4.51 7.17
C ALA A 349 -10.57 -4.44 8.06
N VAL A 350 -11.58 -3.72 7.60
CA VAL A 350 -12.94 -3.72 8.13
C VAL A 350 -13.84 -4.28 7.04
N ILE A 351 -14.53 -5.37 7.37
CA ILE A 351 -15.40 -6.08 6.44
C ILE A 351 -16.84 -5.74 6.77
N GLU A 352 -17.57 -5.33 5.76
CA GLU A 352 -18.98 -5.01 5.86
C GLU A 352 -19.77 -5.72 4.75
N ASN A 353 -21.02 -6.08 5.05
CA ASN A 353 -21.96 -6.55 4.06
C ASN A 353 -23.06 -5.50 3.88
N ARG A 354 -22.95 -4.71 2.80
CA ARG A 354 -23.97 -3.71 2.48
C ARG A 354 -24.72 -4.13 1.23
N LYS A 355 -26.04 -4.29 1.35
CA LYS A 355 -26.94 -4.69 0.24
C LYS A 355 -26.49 -5.98 -0.47
N ASN A 356 -26.13 -7.02 0.29
CA ASN A 356 -25.61 -8.30 -0.22
C ASN A 356 -24.29 -8.16 -1.00
N VAL A 357 -23.48 -7.17 -0.65
CA VAL A 357 -22.15 -6.97 -1.20
C VAL A 357 -21.16 -6.89 -0.06
N TRP A 358 -20.26 -7.87 -0.02
CA TRP A 358 -19.08 -7.88 0.84
C TRP A 358 -18.08 -6.85 0.36
N GLN A 359 -17.65 -5.99 1.27
CA GLN A 359 -16.75 -4.89 0.98
C GLN A 359 -15.68 -4.85 2.06
N MET A 360 -14.47 -4.51 1.64
CA MET A 360 -13.37 -4.22 2.55
C MET A 360 -13.06 -2.72 2.48
N SER A 361 -13.01 -2.07 3.64
CA SER A 361 -12.33 -0.81 3.86
C SER A 361 -11.08 -1.04 4.71
N ILE A 362 -10.10 -0.14 4.59
CA ILE A 362 -8.99 -0.05 5.52
C ILE A 362 -9.23 1.13 6.45
N GLU A 363 -9.25 0.87 7.76
CA GLU A 363 -9.46 1.85 8.81
C GLU A 363 -8.37 1.75 9.88
N GLN A 364 -8.12 2.82 10.62
CA GLN A 364 -7.19 2.78 11.75
C GLN A 364 -7.73 1.84 12.82
N GLU A 365 -6.89 0.91 13.29
CA GLU A 365 -7.31 -0.17 14.19
C GLU A 365 -7.84 0.35 15.53
N ILE A 366 -7.21 1.41 16.07
CA ILE A 366 -7.60 2.03 17.35
C ILE A 366 -9.08 2.47 17.35
N HIS A 367 -9.64 2.82 16.20
CA HIS A 367 -11.04 3.28 16.08
C HIS A 367 -12.07 2.14 16.04
N GLN A 368 -11.63 0.89 15.86
CA GLN A 368 -12.50 -0.27 15.68
C GLN A 368 -12.83 -0.96 17.01
N HIS A 369 -11.97 -0.76 18.01
CA HIS A 369 -12.14 -1.34 19.33
C HIS A 369 -13.45 -0.92 20.00
N GLY A 370 -14.18 -1.91 20.53
CA GLY A 370 -15.47 -1.72 21.18
C GLY A 370 -16.63 -1.45 20.22
N LYS A 371 -16.37 -1.25 18.91
CA LYS A 371 -17.41 -1.06 17.90
C LYS A 371 -17.69 -2.34 17.11
N ARG A 372 -16.64 -3.09 16.81
CA ARG A 372 -16.68 -4.26 15.93
C ARG A 372 -15.98 -5.45 16.58
N LEU A 373 -16.35 -6.64 16.13
CA LEU A 373 -15.66 -7.87 16.52
C LEU A 373 -14.30 -7.92 15.85
N ARG A 374 -13.27 -8.14 16.66
CA ARG A 374 -11.90 -8.35 16.19
C ARG A 374 -11.72 -9.83 15.84
N ILE A 375 -11.39 -10.11 14.60
CA ILE A 375 -10.99 -11.44 14.15
C ILE A 375 -9.47 -11.53 14.19
N ILE A 376 -8.95 -12.61 14.79
CA ILE A 376 -7.51 -12.89 14.85
C ILE A 376 -7.14 -14.03 13.90
N ASN A 377 -5.92 -14.00 13.37
CA ASN A 377 -5.40 -15.10 12.55
C ASN A 377 -4.71 -16.17 13.43
N ASN A 378 -4.18 -17.20 12.78
CA ASN A 378 -3.44 -18.30 13.43
C ASN A 378 -2.15 -17.87 14.14
N ARG A 379 -1.69 -16.63 13.94
CA ARG A 379 -0.52 -16.05 14.63
C ARG A 379 -0.92 -15.23 15.87
N GLY A 380 -2.21 -15.13 16.16
CA GLY A 380 -2.74 -14.40 17.31
C GLY A 380 -2.80 -12.88 17.12
N VAL A 381 -2.52 -12.38 15.91
CA VAL A 381 -2.59 -10.95 15.57
C VAL A 381 -3.94 -10.63 14.91
N SER A 382 -4.32 -9.35 14.95
CA SER A 382 -5.53 -8.86 14.27
C SER A 382 -5.48 -9.15 12.77
N ASP A 383 -6.50 -9.81 12.25
CA ASP A 383 -6.62 -10.12 10.82
C ASP A 383 -7.59 -9.15 10.13
N PHE A 384 -8.76 -8.93 10.72
CA PHE A 384 -9.74 -7.93 10.30
C PHE A 384 -10.78 -7.67 11.40
N TYR A 385 -11.63 -6.66 11.20
CA TYR A 385 -12.78 -6.35 12.03
C TYR A 385 -14.07 -6.48 11.24
N VAL A 386 -15.15 -6.86 11.91
CA VAL A 386 -16.46 -7.10 11.30
C VAL A 386 -17.59 -6.83 12.29
N ASP A 387 -18.74 -6.41 11.81
CA ASP A 387 -19.93 -6.27 12.67
C ASP A 387 -20.45 -7.66 13.11
N ALA A 388 -21.03 -7.75 14.31
CA ALA A 388 -21.40 -9.04 14.91
C ALA A 388 -22.51 -9.78 14.13
N ASP A 389 -23.52 -9.03 13.70
CA ASP A 389 -24.65 -9.50 12.90
C ASP A 389 -24.22 -10.08 11.54
N ILE A 390 -23.10 -9.58 11.00
CA ILE A 390 -22.54 -10.03 9.74
C ILE A 390 -22.00 -11.48 9.84
N LEU A 391 -21.36 -11.84 10.96
CA LEU A 391 -20.84 -13.20 11.15
C LEU A 391 -21.96 -14.24 11.29
N GLU A 392 -23.02 -13.90 12.03
CA GLU A 392 -24.20 -14.78 12.17
C GLU A 392 -24.87 -15.05 10.82
N ASN A 393 -25.04 -14.00 10.02
CA ASN A 393 -25.59 -14.12 8.67
C ASN A 393 -24.75 -15.02 7.75
N MET A 394 -23.43 -15.03 7.90
CA MET A 394 -22.58 -15.92 7.11
C MET A 394 -22.52 -17.35 7.61
N ALA A 395 -22.59 -17.59 8.91
CA ALA A 395 -22.73 -18.95 9.42
C ALA A 395 -23.99 -19.63 8.83
N VAL A 396 -25.07 -18.87 8.71
CA VAL A 396 -26.31 -19.30 8.03
C VAL A 396 -26.08 -19.53 6.53
N LEU A 397 -25.33 -18.66 5.85
CA LEU A 397 -25.05 -18.76 4.42
C LEU A 397 -24.13 -19.96 4.09
N LEU A 398 -23.14 -20.23 4.94
CA LEU A 398 -22.29 -21.42 4.89
C LEU A 398 -23.08 -22.71 5.08
N HIS A 399 -24.00 -22.73 6.04
CA HIS A 399 -24.87 -23.87 6.25
C HIS A 399 -25.72 -24.15 5.00
N LYS A 400 -26.17 -23.11 4.29
CA LYS A 400 -26.94 -23.23 3.04
C LYS A 400 -26.11 -23.66 1.83
N LEU A 401 -24.81 -23.34 1.80
CA LEU A 401 -23.90 -23.76 0.72
C LEU A 401 -23.42 -25.22 0.89
N ASN A 402 -23.44 -25.72 2.13
CA ASN A 402 -23.01 -27.07 2.48
C ASN A 402 -24.19 -28.07 2.66
N SER A 403 -25.44 -27.58 2.54
CA SER A 403 -26.67 -28.39 2.50
C SER A 403 -27.22 -28.45 1.09
#